data_AF-A0A1Q8G268-F1
#
_entry.id   AF-A0A1Q8G268-F1
#
_cell.length_a   1.000
_cell.length_b   1.000
_cell.length_c   1.000
_cell.angle_alpha   90.00
_cell.angle_beta   90.00
_cell.angle_gamma   90.00
#
_symmetry.space_group_name_H-M   'P 1'
#
loop_
_entity.id
_entity.type
_entity.pdbx_description
1 polymer ?
#
loop_
_entity_poly.entity_id
_entity_poly.type
_entity_poly.pdbx_seq_one_letter_code
_entity_poly.pdbx_strand_id
1 'polypeptide(L)'
;MRAALVVVLLAMFVAGCVTNTDSRFAREADRDKAVRNYVQLGTAYIGQNNLERARHHLERALELSPDDPGALAAMGLIYNAEGEPELAERSFRESLDSDQGYTRGRVYYGAFLYGAGRFEDSREQFLAASRDTSYNDRASVFFNLGLTEERIGNLEGATTAYRRAVELSRGDAKSLLALSRTLVESGELQAASRHYSRLMTLMQRNQNLRHSPESLFTGIRIARHQGDRNRESSLALQLKNNFPNSVEYQQYRVMTSNGQ
;
A
#
# COMPACT_ATOMS: atom_id res chain seq x y z
N MET A 1 -13.40 26.02 74.74
CA MET A 1 -13.84 26.89 73.61
C MET A 1 -12.70 27.53 72.81
N ARG A 2 -11.57 27.95 73.42
CA ARG A 2 -10.48 28.62 72.67
C ARG A 2 -9.70 27.71 71.69
N ALA A 3 -9.50 26.44 72.02
CA ALA A 3 -8.79 25.50 71.13
C ALA A 3 -9.61 25.09 69.89
N ALA A 4 -10.93 24.97 70.02
CA ALA A 4 -11.82 24.63 68.90
C ALA A 4 -11.91 25.76 67.86
N LEU A 5 -11.81 27.02 68.30
CA LEU A 5 -11.84 28.18 67.39
C LEU A 5 -10.55 28.28 66.55
N VAL A 6 -9.40 27.89 67.10
CA VAL A 6 -8.11 27.93 66.40
C VAL A 6 -8.01 26.84 65.32
N VAL A 7 -8.57 25.66 65.58
CA VAL A 7 -8.59 24.56 64.60
C VAL A 7 -9.52 24.88 63.41
N VAL A 8 -10.65 25.55 63.64
CA VAL A 8 -11.57 25.97 62.58
C VAL A 8 -11.00 27.13 61.75
N LEU A 9 -10.24 28.04 62.36
CA LEU A 9 -9.53 29.12 61.65
C LEU A 9 -8.33 28.62 60.83
N LEU A 10 -7.64 27.56 61.26
CA LEU A 10 -6.55 26.96 60.48
C LEU A 10 -7.05 26.15 59.26
N ALA A 11 -8.24 25.56 59.34
CA ALA A 11 -8.82 24.78 58.25
C ALA A 11 -9.35 25.64 57.08
N MET A 12 -9.68 26.92 57.33
CA MET A 12 -10.16 27.84 56.29
C MET A 12 -9.04 28.39 55.38
N PHE A 13 -7.76 28.19 55.71
CA PHE A 13 -6.64 28.66 54.90
C PHE A 13 -6.09 27.62 53.91
N VAL A 14 -6.67 26.41 53.84
CA VAL A 14 -6.31 25.39 52.85
C VAL A 14 -7.33 25.36 51.70
N ALA A 15 -7.78 26.54 51.25
CA ALA A 15 -8.39 26.68 49.94
C ALA A 15 -7.25 26.73 48.91
N GLY A 16 -6.71 25.56 48.57
CA GLY A 16 -5.78 25.44 47.46
C GLY A 16 -6.52 25.81 46.17
N CYS A 17 -6.22 26.98 45.60
CA CYS A 17 -6.59 27.28 44.24
C CYS A 17 -5.87 26.27 43.34
N VAL A 18 -6.59 25.21 42.93
CA VAL A 18 -6.12 24.38 41.82
C VAL A 18 -6.26 25.24 40.58
N THR A 19 -5.15 25.82 40.14
CA THR A 19 -5.06 26.44 38.82
C THR A 19 -5.19 25.32 37.79
N ASN A 20 -6.41 25.04 37.35
CA ASN A 20 -6.61 24.21 36.16
C ASN A 20 -6.04 24.98 34.97
N THR A 21 -4.92 24.51 34.44
CA THR A 21 -4.37 25.00 33.16
C THR A 21 -5.21 24.45 32.03
N ASP A 22 -6.45 24.92 31.95
CA ASP A 22 -7.41 24.58 30.92
C ASP A 22 -7.12 25.44 29.68
N SER A 23 -5.93 25.26 29.10
CA SER A 23 -5.51 26.04 27.94
C SER A 23 -6.24 25.54 26.70
N ARG A 24 -6.74 26.47 25.88
CA ARG A 24 -7.36 26.16 24.57
C ARG A 24 -6.43 25.30 23.71
N PHE A 25 -5.13 25.59 23.73
CA PHE A 25 -4.12 24.84 22.99
C PHE A 25 -3.97 23.39 23.46
N ALA A 26 -4.08 23.12 24.77
CA ALA A 26 -4.09 21.75 25.29
C ALA A 26 -5.33 20.98 24.84
N ARG A 27 -6.52 21.60 24.90
CA ARG A 27 -7.78 21.00 24.44
C ARG A 27 -7.78 20.71 22.93
N GLU A 28 -7.20 21.60 22.14
CA GLU A 28 -7.05 21.43 20.69
C GLU A 28 -6.06 20.32 20.36
N ALA A 29 -4.89 20.30 21.01
CA ALA A 29 -3.91 19.21 20.87
C ALA A 29 -4.49 17.84 21.28
N ASP A 30 -5.31 17.80 22.33
CA ASP A 30 -6.01 16.59 22.77
C ASP A 30 -7.08 16.15 21.77
N ARG A 31 -7.81 17.08 21.16
CA ARG A 31 -8.78 16.82 20.09
C ARG A 31 -8.09 16.23 18.86
N ASP A 32 -7.01 16.85 18.38
CA ASP A 32 -6.27 16.36 17.21
C ASP A 32 -5.68 14.97 17.46
N LYS A 33 -5.20 14.72 18.68
CA LYS A 33 -4.73 13.41 19.10
C LYS A 33 -5.86 12.38 19.09
N ALA A 34 -7.06 12.74 19.58
CA ALA A 34 -8.22 11.88 19.54
C ALA A 34 -8.64 11.54 18.11
N VAL A 35 -8.74 12.54 17.22
CA VAL A 35 -9.02 12.35 15.78
C VAL A 35 -8.03 11.38 15.16
N ARG A 36 -6.71 11.62 15.33
CA ARG A 36 -5.67 10.72 14.80
C ARG A 36 -5.81 9.29 15.32
N ASN A 37 -6.11 9.10 16.60
CA ASN A 37 -6.31 7.77 17.18
C ASN A 37 -7.53 7.07 16.58
N TYR A 38 -8.65 7.78 16.43
CA TYR A 38 -9.85 7.24 15.80
C TYR A 38 -9.61 6.85 14.34
N VAL A 39 -8.91 7.67 13.56
CA VAL A 39 -8.53 7.35 12.18
C VAL A 39 -7.63 6.12 12.11
N GLN A 40 -6.65 6.01 13.02
CA GLN A 40 -5.76 4.84 13.10
C GLN A 40 -6.54 3.56 13.44
N LEU A 41 -7.46 3.62 14.41
CA LEU A 41 -8.32 2.49 14.76
C LEU A 41 -9.24 2.12 13.59
N GLY A 42 -9.87 3.10 12.95
CA GLY A 42 -10.71 2.89 11.77
C GLY A 42 -9.95 2.16 10.67
N THR A 43 -8.78 2.67 10.30
CA THR A 43 -7.91 2.07 9.28
C THR A 43 -7.45 0.65 9.66
N ALA A 44 -7.13 0.43 10.94
CA ALA A 44 -6.73 -0.89 11.43
C ALA A 44 -7.87 -1.92 11.36
N TYR A 45 -9.11 -1.50 11.61
CA TYR A 45 -10.28 -2.36 11.47
C TYR A 45 -10.66 -2.64 10.01
N ILE A 46 -10.44 -1.69 9.09
CA ILE A 46 -10.53 -1.93 7.64
C ILE A 46 -9.57 -3.06 7.24
N GLY A 47 -8.32 -3.01 7.71
CA GLY A 47 -7.33 -4.06 7.47
C GLY A 47 -7.72 -5.45 8.01
N GLN A 48 -8.65 -5.50 8.97
CA GLN A 48 -9.22 -6.75 9.52
C GLN A 48 -10.57 -7.12 8.89
N ASN A 49 -11.00 -6.41 7.85
CA ASN A 49 -12.31 -6.55 7.22
C ASN A 49 -13.49 -6.34 8.20
N ASN A 50 -13.28 -5.60 9.29
CA ASN A 50 -14.33 -5.27 10.25
C ASN A 50 -14.84 -3.85 9.98
N LEU A 51 -15.65 -3.73 8.92
CA LEU A 51 -16.12 -2.45 8.41
C LEU A 51 -17.03 -1.70 9.39
N GLU A 52 -17.82 -2.42 10.19
CA GLU A 52 -18.70 -1.83 11.20
C GLU A 52 -17.92 -1.09 12.28
N ARG A 53 -16.90 -1.74 12.88
CA ARG A 53 -16.05 -1.08 13.87
C ARG A 53 -15.19 0.02 13.25
N ALA A 54 -14.75 -0.18 12.01
CA ALA A 54 -14.03 0.85 11.29
C ALA A 54 -14.87 2.13 11.16
N ARG A 55 -16.09 1.99 10.64
CA ARG A 55 -17.06 3.08 10.47
C ARG A 55 -17.32 3.79 11.78
N HIS A 56 -17.60 3.06 12.86
CA HIS A 56 -17.83 3.65 14.18
C HIS A 56 -16.71 4.60 14.61
N HIS A 57 -15.44 4.18 14.47
CA HIS A 57 -14.31 5.03 14.85
C HIS A 57 -14.13 6.20 13.90
N LEU A 58 -14.31 6.02 12.59
CA LEU A 58 -14.19 7.10 11.62
C LEU A 58 -15.29 8.16 11.78
N GLU A 59 -16.51 7.75 12.13
CA GLU A 59 -17.60 8.67 12.48
C GLU A 59 -17.24 9.51 13.71
N ARG A 60 -16.62 8.92 14.73
CA ARG A 60 -16.09 9.72 15.87
C ARG A 60 -14.99 10.69 15.46
N ALA A 61 -14.13 10.32 14.52
CA ALA A 61 -13.13 11.24 13.98
C ALA A 61 -13.81 12.41 13.27
N LEU A 62 -14.83 12.15 12.44
CA LEU A 62 -15.56 13.16 11.67
C LEU A 62 -16.50 14.02 12.54
N GLU A 63 -17.04 13.50 13.64
CA GLU A 63 -17.73 14.29 14.67
C GLU A 63 -16.80 15.34 15.27
N LEU A 64 -15.53 14.96 15.48
CA LEU A 64 -14.51 15.83 16.04
C LEU A 64 -13.81 16.69 14.99
N SER A 65 -13.72 16.30 13.73
CA SER A 65 -13.12 17.09 12.66
C SER A 65 -13.78 16.67 11.33
N PRO A 66 -14.85 17.36 10.91
CA PRO A 66 -15.65 16.95 9.75
C PRO A 66 -14.88 16.90 8.43
N ASP A 67 -13.76 17.61 8.35
CA ASP A 67 -12.87 17.72 7.22
C ASP A 67 -11.57 16.90 7.39
N ASP A 68 -11.41 16.07 8.43
CA ASP A 68 -10.15 15.33 8.60
C ASP A 68 -9.84 14.46 7.35
N PRO A 69 -8.72 14.73 6.65
CA PRO A 69 -8.45 14.08 5.37
C PRO A 69 -8.21 12.58 5.54
N GLY A 70 -7.69 12.14 6.69
CA GLY A 70 -7.49 10.73 6.98
C GLY A 70 -8.79 9.97 7.20
N ALA A 71 -9.73 10.57 7.93
CA ALA A 71 -11.04 10.01 8.18
C ALA A 71 -11.86 9.92 6.88
N LEU A 72 -11.90 10.99 6.09
CA LEU A 72 -12.57 11.02 4.79
C LEU A 72 -12.01 9.96 3.83
N ALA A 73 -10.69 9.85 3.69
CA ALA A 73 -10.09 8.83 2.83
C ALA A 73 -10.40 7.40 3.31
N ALA A 74 -10.38 7.17 4.63
CA ALA A 74 -10.71 5.87 5.20
C ALA A 74 -12.19 5.51 5.02
N MET A 75 -13.11 6.49 5.07
CA MET A 75 -14.51 6.28 4.72
C MET A 75 -14.67 5.89 3.25
N GLY A 76 -13.87 6.49 2.35
CA GLY A 76 -13.83 6.09 0.94
C GLY A 76 -13.48 4.61 0.73
N LEU A 77 -12.56 4.07 1.54
CA LEU A 77 -12.24 2.64 1.52
C LEU A 77 -13.43 1.77 1.98
N ILE A 78 -14.18 2.20 2.99
CA ILE A 78 -15.36 1.48 3.48
C ILE A 78 -16.44 1.45 2.38
N TYR A 79 -16.78 2.61 1.81
CA TYR A 79 -17.78 2.68 0.74
C TYR A 79 -17.40 1.81 -0.46
N ASN A 80 -16.11 1.80 -0.84
CA ASN A 80 -15.64 0.92 -1.92
C ASN A 80 -15.81 -0.56 -1.57
N ALA A 81 -15.53 -0.97 -0.32
CA ALA A 81 -15.70 -2.34 0.13
C ALA A 81 -17.18 -2.77 0.20
N GLU A 82 -18.09 -1.83 0.43
CA GLU A 82 -19.55 -2.05 0.45
C GLU A 82 -20.19 -2.05 -0.94
N GLY A 83 -19.42 -1.73 -2.00
CA GLY A 83 -19.93 -1.67 -3.37
C GLY A 83 -20.63 -0.35 -3.71
N GLU A 84 -20.27 0.74 -3.03
CA GLU A 84 -20.81 2.09 -3.22
C GLU A 84 -19.73 3.02 -3.85
N PRO A 85 -19.36 2.83 -5.13
CA PRO A 85 -18.21 3.50 -5.73
C PRO A 85 -18.38 5.03 -5.84
N GLU A 86 -19.60 5.54 -6.01
CA GLU A 86 -19.85 6.99 -6.08
C GLU A 86 -19.60 7.68 -4.74
N LEU A 87 -19.97 7.02 -3.63
CA LEU A 87 -19.67 7.51 -2.28
C LEU A 87 -18.18 7.40 -2.00
N ALA A 88 -17.54 6.31 -2.42
CA ALA A 88 -16.10 6.13 -2.29
C ALA A 88 -15.32 7.26 -2.99
N GLU A 89 -15.63 7.53 -4.25
CA GLU A 89 -14.98 8.59 -5.03
C GLU A 89 -15.18 9.97 -4.38
N ARG A 90 -16.40 10.26 -3.92
CA ARG A 90 -16.68 11.52 -3.20
C ARG A 90 -15.80 11.67 -1.97
N SER A 91 -15.74 10.66 -1.11
CA SER A 91 -14.95 10.71 0.11
C SER A 91 -13.44 10.85 -0.15
N PHE A 92 -12.92 10.22 -1.21
CA PHE A 92 -11.53 10.42 -1.62
C PHE A 92 -11.26 11.85 -2.12
N ARG A 93 -12.20 12.44 -2.87
CA ARG A 93 -12.08 13.82 -3.34
C ARG A 93 -12.17 14.82 -2.19
N GLU A 94 -13.13 14.67 -1.30
CA GLU A 94 -13.28 15.51 -0.10
C GLU A 94 -12.03 15.46 0.78
N SER A 95 -11.40 14.28 0.93
CA SER A 95 -10.12 14.13 1.62
C SER A 95 -9.01 14.99 0.99
N LEU A 96 -8.88 14.95 -0.33
CA LEU A 96 -7.84 15.69 -1.05
C LEU A 96 -8.16 17.18 -1.21
N ASP A 97 -9.44 17.55 -1.17
CA ASP A 97 -9.89 18.94 -1.11
C ASP A 97 -9.55 19.56 0.26
N SER A 98 -9.69 18.79 1.35
CA SER A 98 -9.27 19.24 2.68
C SER A 98 -7.75 19.32 2.82
N ASP A 99 -7.00 18.35 2.30
CA ASP A 99 -5.54 18.38 2.31
C ASP A 99 -4.96 17.78 1.02
N GLN A 100 -4.56 18.66 0.11
CA GLN A 100 -3.91 18.27 -1.14
C GLN A 100 -2.55 17.58 -0.92
N GLY A 101 -1.92 17.78 0.25
CA GLY A 101 -0.67 17.14 0.66
C GLY A 101 -0.86 15.75 1.26
N TYR A 102 -2.09 15.27 1.43
CA TYR A 102 -2.35 13.99 2.09
C TYR A 102 -1.98 12.78 1.21
N THR A 103 -0.70 12.40 1.23
CA THR A 103 -0.13 11.33 0.39
C THR A 103 -0.87 10.00 0.53
N ARG A 104 -1.26 9.61 1.75
CA ARG A 104 -1.99 8.35 1.97
C ARG A 104 -3.36 8.37 1.28
N GLY A 105 -4.07 9.49 1.32
CA GLY A 105 -5.34 9.67 0.59
C GLY A 105 -5.16 9.51 -0.91
N ARG A 106 -4.07 10.07 -1.48
CA ARG A 106 -3.72 9.87 -2.89
C ARG A 106 -3.46 8.40 -3.23
N VAL A 107 -2.79 7.67 -2.34
CA VAL A 107 -2.54 6.23 -2.53
C VAL A 107 -3.84 5.44 -2.54
N TYR A 108 -4.75 5.71 -1.60
CA TYR A 108 -6.06 5.05 -1.57
C TYR A 108 -6.91 5.39 -2.79
N TYR A 109 -6.93 6.65 -3.19
CA TYR A 109 -7.69 7.08 -4.36
C TYR A 109 -7.12 6.50 -5.66
N GLY A 110 -5.79 6.49 -5.82
CA GLY A 110 -5.12 5.86 -6.95
C GLY A 110 -5.44 4.37 -7.05
N ALA A 111 -5.47 3.65 -5.92
CA ALA A 111 -5.83 2.23 -5.89
C ALA A 111 -7.30 1.99 -6.26
N PHE A 112 -8.21 2.84 -5.77
CA PHE A 112 -9.62 2.82 -6.16
C PHE A 112 -9.80 3.02 -7.66
N LEU A 113 -9.16 4.05 -8.23
CA LEU A 113 -9.19 4.35 -9.66
C LEU A 113 -8.62 3.21 -10.51
N TYR A 114 -7.53 2.58 -10.05
CA TYR A 114 -6.96 1.39 -10.71
C TYR A 114 -7.98 0.24 -10.75
N GLY A 115 -8.65 -0.03 -9.64
CA GLY A 115 -9.70 -1.05 -9.56
C GLY A 115 -10.89 -0.76 -10.47
N ALA A 116 -11.25 0.52 -10.62
CA ALA A 116 -12.29 1.00 -11.54
C ALA A 116 -11.87 1.02 -13.02
N GLY A 117 -10.63 0.65 -13.35
CA GLY A 117 -10.11 0.68 -14.72
C GLY A 117 -9.75 2.06 -15.25
N ARG A 118 -9.76 3.10 -14.40
CA ARG A 118 -9.39 4.48 -14.72
C ARG A 118 -7.89 4.66 -14.53
N PHE A 119 -7.09 4.03 -15.41
CA PHE A 119 -5.65 3.90 -15.22
C PHE A 119 -4.90 5.24 -15.33
N GLU A 120 -5.34 6.13 -16.22
CA GLU A 120 -4.76 7.45 -16.41
C GLU A 120 -4.95 8.31 -15.15
N ASP A 121 -6.16 8.34 -14.59
CA ASP A 121 -6.45 9.05 -13.35
C ASP A 121 -5.68 8.43 -12.17
N SER A 122 -5.60 7.10 -12.11
CA SER A 122 -4.82 6.37 -11.11
C SER A 122 -3.33 6.74 -11.16
N ARG A 123 -2.77 6.83 -12.38
CA ARG A 123 -1.39 7.23 -12.65
C ARG A 123 -1.14 8.64 -12.11
N GLU A 124 -2.06 9.58 -12.31
CA GLU A 124 -1.91 10.95 -11.76
C GLU A 124 -1.79 10.93 -10.23
N GLN A 125 -2.65 10.15 -9.55
CA GLN A 125 -2.60 10.06 -8.09
C GLN A 125 -1.31 9.42 -7.58
N PHE A 126 -0.85 8.32 -8.21
CA PHE A 126 0.39 7.67 -7.82
C PHE A 126 1.62 8.50 -8.16
N LEU A 127 1.64 9.23 -9.29
CA LEU A 127 2.72 10.17 -9.60
C LEU A 127 2.81 11.28 -8.56
N ALA A 128 1.68 11.86 -8.17
CA ALA A 128 1.64 12.88 -7.12
C ALA A 128 2.14 12.31 -5.78
N ALA A 129 1.62 11.15 -5.36
CA ALA A 129 2.07 10.48 -4.14
C ALA A 129 3.56 10.10 -4.16
N SER A 130 4.11 9.76 -5.34
CA SER A 130 5.52 9.38 -5.48
C SER A 130 6.49 10.53 -5.22
N ARG A 131 6.02 11.79 -5.25
CA ARG A 131 6.86 12.98 -5.00
C ARG A 131 7.13 13.22 -3.52
N ASP A 132 6.29 12.69 -2.63
CA ASP A 132 6.50 12.79 -1.18
C ASP A 132 7.62 11.84 -0.74
N THR A 133 8.82 12.40 -0.52
CA THR A 133 9.99 11.64 -0.08
C THR A 133 9.93 11.23 1.39
N SER A 134 9.01 11.81 2.18
CA SER A 134 8.83 11.49 3.59
C SER A 134 7.85 10.33 3.82
N TYR A 135 7.12 9.92 2.79
CA TYR A 135 6.17 8.82 2.89
C TYR A 135 6.88 7.47 3.07
N ASN A 136 6.68 6.83 4.22
CA ASN A 136 7.39 5.59 4.58
C ASN A 136 7.12 4.43 3.60
N ASP A 137 5.93 4.34 3.03
CA ASP A 137 5.53 3.25 2.12
C ASP A 137 5.66 3.65 0.62
N ARG A 138 6.59 4.57 0.33
CA ARG A 138 6.84 5.06 -1.05
C ARG A 138 7.25 3.95 -2.01
N ALA A 139 7.86 2.86 -1.53
CA ALA A 139 8.16 1.69 -2.35
C ALA A 139 6.88 1.08 -2.96
N SER A 140 5.80 0.96 -2.17
CA SER A 140 4.51 0.46 -2.65
C SER A 140 3.83 1.43 -3.61
N VAL A 141 4.02 2.74 -3.45
CA VAL A 141 3.55 3.74 -4.42
C VAL A 141 4.17 3.52 -5.78
N PHE A 142 5.50 3.34 -5.85
CA PHE A 142 6.18 3.04 -7.11
C PHE A 142 5.79 1.68 -7.68
N PHE A 143 5.53 0.68 -6.84
CA PHE A 143 5.03 -0.62 -7.31
C PHE A 143 3.64 -0.48 -7.96
N ASN A 144 2.72 0.25 -7.33
CA ASN A 144 1.39 0.49 -7.87
C ASN A 144 1.42 1.36 -9.14
N LEU A 145 2.32 2.35 -9.18
CA LEU A 145 2.58 3.11 -10.41
C LEU A 145 3.06 2.17 -11.54
N GLY A 146 3.96 1.25 -11.24
CA GLY A 146 4.42 0.25 -12.21
C GLY A 146 3.30 -0.60 -12.76
N LEU A 147 2.42 -1.12 -11.89
CA LEU A 147 1.22 -1.86 -12.32
C LEU A 147 0.31 -1.01 -13.21
N THR A 148 0.14 0.26 -12.86
CA THR A 148 -0.71 1.20 -13.60
C THR A 148 -0.15 1.49 -14.99
N GLU A 149 1.16 1.74 -15.10
CA GLU A 149 1.83 1.99 -16.38
C GLU A 149 1.75 0.75 -17.30
N GLU A 150 1.79 -0.47 -16.76
CA GLU A 150 1.57 -1.70 -17.56
C GLU A 150 0.16 -1.78 -18.12
N ARG A 151 -0.86 -1.38 -17.36
CA ARG A 151 -2.25 -1.35 -17.85
C ARG A 151 -2.46 -0.32 -18.94
N ILE A 152 -1.69 0.76 -18.93
CA ILE A 152 -1.67 1.81 -19.98
C ILE A 152 -0.85 1.34 -21.20
N GLY A 153 -0.02 0.30 -21.06
CA GLY A 153 0.88 -0.18 -22.12
C GLY A 153 2.22 0.58 -22.18
N ASN A 154 2.52 1.41 -21.18
CA ASN A 154 3.78 2.14 -21.08
C ASN A 154 4.85 1.29 -20.36
N LEU A 155 5.46 0.37 -21.10
CA LEU A 155 6.45 -0.58 -20.56
C LEU A 155 7.70 0.11 -19.99
N GLU A 156 8.12 1.23 -20.57
CA GLU A 156 9.26 2.01 -20.09
C GLU A 156 8.95 2.68 -18.74
N GLY A 157 7.75 3.27 -18.62
CA GLY A 157 7.24 3.83 -17.36
C GLY A 157 7.14 2.77 -16.27
N ALA A 158 6.59 1.60 -16.60
CA ALA A 158 6.49 0.46 -15.70
C ALA A 158 7.87 0.00 -15.19
N THR A 159 8.83 -0.18 -16.10
CA THR A 159 10.20 -0.56 -15.75
C THR A 159 10.85 0.44 -14.81
N THR A 160 10.68 1.73 -15.08
CA THR A 160 11.22 2.82 -14.24
C THR A 160 10.60 2.80 -12.84
N ALA A 161 9.28 2.65 -12.75
CA ALA A 161 8.56 2.60 -11.49
C ALA A 161 8.95 1.36 -10.66
N TYR A 162 8.95 0.16 -11.26
CA TYR A 162 9.37 -1.05 -10.54
C TYR A 162 10.83 -1.02 -10.10
N ARG A 163 11.73 -0.41 -10.90
CA ARG A 163 13.12 -0.20 -10.49
C ARG A 163 13.21 0.64 -9.22
N ARG A 164 12.46 1.73 -9.13
CA ARG A 164 12.38 2.53 -7.88
C ARG A 164 11.76 1.76 -6.72
N ALA A 165 10.75 0.93 -6.96
CA ALA A 165 10.18 0.08 -5.92
C ALA A 165 11.24 -0.89 -5.35
N VAL A 166 12.00 -1.57 -6.21
CA VAL A 166 13.11 -2.48 -5.82
C VAL A 166 14.20 -1.77 -5.03
N GLU A 167 14.56 -0.53 -5.42
CA GLU A 167 15.57 0.25 -4.72
C GLU A 167 15.13 0.65 -3.30
N LEU A 168 13.89 1.10 -3.15
CA LEU A 168 13.35 1.55 -1.86
C LEU A 168 13.03 0.39 -0.92
N SER A 169 12.55 -0.74 -1.43
CA SER A 169 12.22 -1.92 -0.62
C SER A 169 13.44 -2.80 -0.27
N ARG A 170 14.63 -2.43 -0.76
CA ARG A 170 15.84 -3.28 -0.76
C ARG A 170 15.66 -4.60 -1.50
N GLY A 171 14.68 -4.69 -2.40
CA GLY A 171 14.42 -5.83 -3.27
C GLY A 171 13.50 -6.87 -2.66
N ASP A 172 12.28 -6.47 -2.33
CA ASP A 172 11.20 -7.39 -1.98
C ASP A 172 10.77 -8.26 -3.19
N ALA A 173 10.18 -9.43 -2.89
CA ALA A 173 9.92 -10.46 -3.90
C ALA A 173 9.00 -10.01 -5.04
N LYS A 174 7.90 -9.29 -4.71
CA LYS A 174 6.93 -8.83 -5.71
C LYS A 174 7.55 -7.84 -6.69
N SER A 175 8.34 -6.87 -6.20
CA SER A 175 8.96 -5.86 -7.06
C SER A 175 10.09 -6.44 -7.90
N LEU A 176 10.87 -7.39 -7.35
CA LEU A 176 11.89 -8.11 -8.12
C LEU A 176 11.27 -8.93 -9.24
N LEU A 177 10.15 -9.62 -8.98
CA LEU A 177 9.44 -10.40 -9.99
C LEU A 177 8.86 -9.49 -11.08
N ALA A 178 8.12 -8.44 -10.69
CA ALA A 178 7.54 -7.49 -11.64
C ALA A 178 8.61 -6.87 -12.53
N LEU A 179 9.68 -6.33 -11.94
CA LEU A 179 10.80 -5.77 -12.71
C LEU A 179 11.45 -6.80 -13.63
N SER A 180 11.69 -8.03 -13.15
CA SER A 180 12.28 -9.08 -13.99
C SER A 180 11.39 -9.38 -15.18
N ARG A 181 10.07 -9.57 -14.96
CA ARG A 181 9.10 -9.84 -16.02
C ARG A 181 9.07 -8.71 -17.05
N THR A 182 8.92 -7.47 -16.60
CA THR A 182 8.86 -6.28 -17.47
C THR A 182 10.16 -6.14 -18.29
N LEU A 183 11.33 -6.44 -17.71
CA LEU A 183 12.61 -6.43 -18.44
C LEU A 183 12.73 -7.57 -19.47
N VAL A 184 12.12 -8.73 -19.24
CA VAL A 184 12.05 -9.79 -20.26
C VAL A 184 11.14 -9.33 -21.41
N GLU A 185 10.04 -8.62 -21.12
CA GLU A 185 9.15 -8.02 -22.12
C GLU A 185 9.83 -6.91 -22.93
N SER A 186 10.68 -6.08 -22.30
CA SER A 186 11.44 -5.02 -22.98
C SER A 186 12.67 -5.52 -23.74
N GLY A 187 13.00 -6.82 -23.65
CA GLY A 187 14.18 -7.42 -24.28
C GLY A 187 15.50 -7.22 -23.53
N GLU A 188 15.47 -6.57 -22.36
CA GLU A 188 16.64 -6.32 -21.51
C GLU A 188 17.02 -7.54 -20.64
N LEU A 189 17.30 -8.66 -21.32
CA LEU A 189 17.37 -9.99 -20.70
C LEU A 189 18.53 -10.16 -19.70
N GLN A 190 19.65 -9.49 -19.92
CA GLN A 190 20.77 -9.49 -18.97
C GLN A 190 20.38 -8.77 -17.66
N ALA A 191 19.64 -7.67 -17.74
CA ALA A 191 19.13 -6.98 -16.57
C ALA A 191 18.07 -7.82 -15.85
N ALA A 192 17.12 -8.40 -16.61
CA ALA A 192 16.12 -9.31 -16.08
C ALA A 192 16.74 -10.47 -15.28
N SER A 193 17.79 -11.11 -15.84
CA SER A 193 18.49 -12.21 -15.16
C SER A 193 19.11 -11.81 -13.83
N ARG A 194 19.64 -10.59 -13.69
CA ARG A 194 20.21 -10.12 -12.41
C ARG A 194 19.14 -9.98 -11.33
N HIS A 195 18.00 -9.38 -11.65
CA HIS A 195 16.90 -9.21 -10.70
C HIS A 195 16.22 -10.54 -10.38
N TYR A 196 16.05 -11.42 -11.37
CA TYR A 196 15.50 -12.75 -11.16
C TYR A 196 16.40 -13.60 -10.27
N SER A 197 17.72 -13.54 -10.44
CA SER A 197 18.66 -14.23 -9.53
C SER A 197 18.55 -13.72 -8.09
N ARG A 198 18.37 -12.41 -7.87
CA ARG A 198 18.11 -11.86 -6.53
C ARG A 198 16.80 -12.41 -5.93
N LEU A 199 15.75 -12.54 -6.74
CA LEU A 199 14.50 -13.16 -6.32
C LEU A 199 14.72 -14.62 -5.89
N MET A 200 15.47 -15.40 -6.67
CA MET A 200 15.79 -16.79 -6.33
C MET A 200 16.58 -16.90 -5.02
N THR A 201 17.57 -16.04 -4.79
CA THR A 201 18.30 -16.01 -3.52
C THR A 201 17.37 -15.68 -2.34
N LEU A 202 16.44 -14.74 -2.52
CA LEU A 202 15.47 -14.39 -1.48
C LEU A 202 14.54 -15.57 -1.15
N MET A 203 14.04 -16.28 -2.18
CA MET A 203 13.19 -17.46 -2.01
C MET A 203 13.93 -18.63 -1.35
N GLN A 204 15.21 -18.84 -1.68
CA GLN A 204 16.03 -19.87 -1.05
C GLN A 204 16.23 -19.61 0.46
N ARG A 205 16.37 -18.33 0.85
CA ARG A 205 16.56 -17.94 2.25
C ARG A 205 15.26 -17.91 3.05
N ASN A 206 14.13 -17.70 2.39
CA ASN A 206 12.83 -17.59 3.03
C ASN A 206 11.87 -18.65 2.49
N GLN A 207 11.71 -19.74 3.25
CA GLN A 207 10.89 -20.89 2.87
C GLN A 207 9.39 -20.57 2.70
N ASN A 208 8.92 -19.42 3.19
CA ASN A 208 7.55 -18.97 2.98
C ASN A 208 7.32 -18.39 1.58
N LEU A 209 8.38 -18.01 0.87
CA LEU A 209 8.28 -17.52 -0.50
C LEU A 209 8.36 -18.70 -1.48
N ARG A 210 7.28 -18.91 -2.22
CA ARG A 210 7.16 -19.97 -3.22
C ARG A 210 7.12 -19.40 -4.62
N HIS A 211 7.43 -20.25 -5.58
CA HIS A 211 7.24 -19.93 -6.98
C HIS A 211 5.75 -19.68 -7.27
N SER A 212 5.50 -18.67 -8.10
CA SER A 212 4.21 -18.46 -8.76
C SER A 212 4.33 -18.93 -10.22
N PRO A 213 3.21 -19.12 -10.93
CA PRO A 213 3.26 -19.37 -12.38
C PRO A 213 4.11 -18.34 -13.12
N GLU A 214 3.92 -17.05 -12.80
CA GLU A 214 4.60 -15.92 -13.41
C GLU A 214 6.10 -15.95 -13.14
N SER A 215 6.52 -16.30 -11.91
CA SER A 215 7.94 -16.38 -11.59
C SER A 215 8.62 -17.52 -12.32
N LEU A 216 7.99 -18.69 -12.40
CA LEU A 216 8.52 -19.82 -13.17
C LEU A 216 8.64 -19.48 -14.66
N PHE A 217 7.59 -18.90 -15.24
CA PHE A 217 7.58 -18.55 -16.66
C PHE A 217 8.58 -17.45 -17.02
N THR A 218 8.75 -16.46 -16.14
CA THR A 218 9.81 -15.45 -16.26
C THR A 218 11.19 -16.12 -16.26
N GLY A 219 11.44 -17.05 -15.34
CA GLY A 219 12.69 -17.80 -15.28
C GLY A 219 12.94 -18.68 -16.51
N ILE A 220 11.89 -19.31 -17.06
CA ILE A 220 11.95 -20.11 -18.29
C ILE A 220 12.40 -19.23 -19.47
N ARG A 221 11.77 -18.07 -19.66
CA ARG A 221 12.13 -17.12 -20.74
C ARG A 221 13.58 -16.66 -20.64
N ILE A 222 14.05 -16.38 -19.42
CA ILE A 222 15.45 -16.01 -19.16
C ILE A 222 16.39 -17.17 -19.47
N ALA A 223 16.13 -18.37 -18.96
CA ALA A 223 16.97 -19.55 -19.16
C ALA A 223 17.09 -19.93 -20.65
N ARG A 224 15.97 -19.87 -21.38
CA ARG A 224 15.93 -20.12 -22.83
C ARG A 224 16.82 -19.15 -23.60
N HIS A 225 16.73 -17.85 -23.29
CA HIS A 225 17.59 -16.84 -23.93
C HIS A 225 19.08 -17.06 -23.62
N GLN A 226 19.41 -17.55 -22.43
CA GLN A 226 20.77 -17.88 -22.03
C GLN A 226 21.29 -19.20 -22.60
N GLY A 227 20.44 -19.99 -23.26
CA GLY A 227 20.78 -21.34 -23.72
C GLY A 227 20.90 -22.38 -22.59
N ASP A 228 20.44 -22.07 -21.37
CA ASP A 228 20.49 -22.97 -20.22
C ASP A 228 19.30 -23.95 -20.23
N ARG A 229 19.44 -25.00 -21.04
CA ARG A 229 18.43 -26.04 -21.23
C ARG A 229 18.06 -26.80 -19.94
N ASN A 230 19.03 -26.94 -19.03
CA ASN A 230 18.82 -27.64 -17.76
C ASN A 230 17.90 -26.83 -16.86
N ARG A 231 18.18 -25.53 -16.71
CA ARG A 231 17.35 -24.62 -15.92
C ARG A 231 15.97 -24.43 -16.55
N GLU A 232 15.89 -24.29 -17.87
CA GLU A 232 14.63 -24.21 -18.60
C GLU A 232 13.74 -25.42 -18.30
N SER A 233 14.30 -26.64 -18.44
CA SER A 233 13.57 -27.89 -18.22
C SER A 233 13.12 -28.06 -16.76
N SER A 234 13.97 -27.71 -15.80
CA SER A 234 13.65 -27.78 -14.37
C SER A 234 12.50 -26.85 -14.00
N LEU A 235 12.53 -25.59 -14.44
CA LEU A 235 11.47 -24.61 -14.18
C LEU A 235 10.17 -24.99 -14.90
N ALA A 236 10.26 -25.49 -16.14
CA ALA A 236 9.12 -25.96 -16.91
C ALA A 236 8.42 -27.16 -16.24
N LEU A 237 9.20 -28.09 -15.67
CA LEU A 237 8.65 -29.22 -14.92
C LEU A 237 7.91 -28.76 -13.66
N GLN A 238 8.48 -27.79 -12.91
CA GLN A 238 7.79 -27.19 -11.78
C GLN A 238 6.50 -26.49 -12.19
N LEU A 239 6.51 -25.74 -13.31
CA LEU A 239 5.34 -25.04 -13.83
C LEU A 239 4.24 -26.04 -14.21
N LYS A 240 4.61 -27.11 -14.93
CA LYS A 240 3.69 -28.20 -15.30
C LYS A 240 3.09 -28.90 -14.09
N ASN A 241 3.92 -29.27 -13.11
CA ASN A 241 3.48 -30.09 -11.99
C ASN A 241 2.65 -29.31 -10.98
N ASN A 242 3.04 -28.05 -10.71
CA ASN A 242 2.40 -27.24 -9.67
C ASN A 242 1.26 -26.38 -10.22
N PHE A 243 1.29 -26.02 -11.50
CA PHE A 243 0.36 -25.06 -12.12
C PHE A 243 -0.11 -25.48 -13.53
N PRO A 244 -0.61 -26.72 -13.73
CA PRO A 244 -0.95 -27.24 -15.07
C PRO A 244 -2.07 -26.48 -15.80
N ASN A 245 -2.90 -25.72 -15.07
CA ASN A 245 -4.02 -24.96 -15.63
C ASN A 245 -3.72 -23.45 -15.74
N SER A 246 -2.50 -23.02 -15.43
CA SER A 246 -2.11 -21.61 -15.50
C SER A 246 -2.01 -21.10 -16.94
N VAL A 247 -2.25 -19.80 -17.13
CA VAL A 247 -2.06 -19.14 -18.43
C VAL A 247 -0.61 -19.25 -18.88
N GLU A 248 0.32 -19.12 -17.94
CA GLU A 248 1.77 -19.23 -18.15
C GLU A 248 2.18 -20.61 -18.66
N TYR A 249 1.57 -21.68 -18.14
CA TYR A 249 1.83 -23.02 -18.66
C TYR A 249 1.30 -23.17 -20.10
N GLN A 250 0.15 -22.59 -20.42
CA GLN A 250 -0.33 -22.58 -21.82
C GLN A 250 0.60 -21.76 -22.73
N GLN A 251 1.08 -20.60 -22.27
CA GLN A 251 2.05 -19.78 -23.00
C GLN A 251 3.36 -20.56 -23.24
N TYR A 252 3.85 -21.30 -22.25
CA TYR A 252 5.02 -22.17 -22.40
C TYR A 252 4.82 -23.27 -23.46
N ARG A 253 3.64 -23.90 -23.50
CA ARG A 253 3.32 -24.91 -24.51
C ARG A 253 3.33 -24.34 -25.92
N VAL A 254 2.74 -23.16 -26.12
CA VAL A 254 2.76 -22.47 -27.42
C VAL A 254 4.19 -22.07 -27.81
N MET A 255 4.98 -21.59 -26.86
CA MET A 255 6.38 -21.21 -27.10
C MET A 255 7.24 -22.41 -27.54
N THR A 256 6.97 -23.60 -27.01
CA THR A 256 7.73 -24.81 -27.37
C THR A 256 7.22 -25.48 -28.65
N SER A 257 5.93 -25.36 -28.97
CA SER A 257 5.39 -25.88 -30.24
C SER A 257 5.86 -25.08 -31.47
N ASN A 258 6.06 -23.77 -31.34
CA ASN A 258 6.51 -22.91 -32.45
C ASN A 258 8.02 -22.97 -32.71
N GLY A 259 8.77 -23.70 -31.88
CA GLY A 259 10.21 -23.91 -32.03
C GLY A 259 10.60 -25.28 -32.56
N GLN A 260 9.62 -26.10 -32.94
CA GLN A 260 9.77 -27.38 -33.65
C GLN A 260 9.32 -27.22 -35.10
#